data_AF-A0A967H1G5-F1
#
_entry.id   AF-A0A967H1G5-F1
#
_cell.length_a   1.000
_cell.length_b   1.000
_cell.length_c   1.000
_cell.angle_alpha   90.00
_cell.angle_beta   90.00
_cell.angle_gamma   90.00
#
_symmetry.space_group_name_H-M   'P 1'
#
loop_
_entity.id
_entity.type
_entity.pdbx_description
1 polymer ?
#
loop_
_entity_poly.entity_id
_entity_poly.type
_entity_poly.pdbx_seq_one_letter_code
_entity_poly.pdbx_strand_id
1 'polypeptide(L)' 'LDYYTKTTFEMVTGSLGSQNAVAAGGRYDGLIKDLGGPALPGIGFAIGLERLALMLGEQSIEAPRPELFIA' A
#
# COMPACT_ATOMS: atom_id res chain seq x y z
N LEU A 1 -8.21 10.53 7.59
CA LEU A 1 -9.48 9.81 7.35
C LEU A 1 -10.16 9.66 8.70
N ASP A 2 -11.41 10.14 8.80
CA ASP A 2 -12.05 10.37 10.11
C ASP A 2 -12.56 9.08 10.76
N TYR A 3 -12.59 7.98 10.01
CA TYR A 3 -12.98 6.66 10.49
C TYR A 3 -11.91 5.96 11.34
N TYR A 4 -10.68 6.50 11.41
CA TYR A 4 -9.62 5.87 12.20
C TYR A 4 -9.85 6.05 13.70
N THR A 5 -9.61 4.97 14.43
CA THR A 5 -9.72 4.86 15.88
C THR A 5 -8.42 4.28 16.43
N LYS A 6 -7.82 4.92 17.43
CA LYS A 6 -6.56 4.48 18.08
C LYS A 6 -5.37 4.52 17.11
N THR A 7 -4.83 3.36 16.73
CA THR A 7 -3.57 3.24 15.96
C THR A 7 -3.70 3.81 14.55
N THR A 8 -2.76 4.65 14.17
CA THR A 8 -2.50 5.10 12.80
C THR A 8 -1.00 5.00 12.50
N PHE A 9 -0.63 4.73 11.25
CA PHE A 9 0.77 4.65 10.83
C PHE A 9 0.94 5.00 9.35
N GLU A 10 2.16 5.42 9.01
CA GLU A 10 2.60 5.65 7.64
C GLU A 10 3.99 5.03 7.41
N MET A 11 4.20 4.45 6.24
CA MET A 11 5.50 4.04 5.74
C MET A 11 6.01 5.12 4.78
N VAL A 12 7.04 5.84 5.20
CA VAL A 12 7.62 6.97 4.45
C VAL A 12 8.98 6.61 3.83
N THR A 13 9.31 7.20 2.69
CA THR A 13 10.60 7.05 2.00
C THR A 13 11.24 8.39 1.65
N GLY A 14 12.56 8.50 1.80
CA GLY A 14 13.31 9.69 1.37
C GLY A 14 13.50 9.81 -0.15
N SER A 15 13.18 8.77 -0.92
CA SER A 15 13.50 8.70 -2.35
C SER A 15 12.49 9.37 -3.30
N LEU A 16 11.27 9.68 -2.83
CA LEU A 16 10.14 10.14 -3.67
C LEU A 16 9.77 11.62 -3.50
N GLY A 17 10.62 12.42 -2.84
CA GLY A 17 10.36 13.84 -2.62
C GLY A 17 9.13 14.09 -1.75
N SER A 18 8.24 15.00 -2.18
CA SER A 18 7.08 15.45 -1.39
C SER A 18 5.96 14.42 -1.24
N GLN A 19 5.94 13.34 -2.03
CA GLN A 19 5.03 12.21 -1.88
C GLN A 19 5.74 11.00 -1.28
N ASN A 20 6.25 11.17 -0.07
CA ASN A 20 7.07 10.18 0.61
C ASN A 20 6.29 9.03 1.25
N ALA A 21 4.99 9.15 1.49
CA ALA A 21 4.19 8.03 2.04
C ALA A 21 3.88 6.98 0.95
N VAL A 22 4.45 5.78 1.13
CA VAL A 22 4.30 4.63 0.20
C VAL A 22 3.09 3.80 0.58
N ALA A 23 2.84 3.67 1.89
CA ALA A 23 1.68 3.02 2.44
C ALA A 23 1.25 3.72 3.72
N ALA A 24 -0.02 3.60 4.06
CA ALA A 24 -0.59 4.12 5.29
C ALA A 24 -1.72 3.23 5.75
N GLY A 25 -1.94 3.21 7.06
CA GLY A 25 -2.97 2.37 7.65
C GLY A 25 -3.33 2.79 9.05
N GLY A 26 -4.26 2.03 9.62
CA GLY A 26 -4.74 2.29 10.96
C GLY A 26 -5.90 1.38 11.32
N ARG A 27 -6.32 1.49 12.58
CA ARG A 27 -7.45 0.77 13.15
C ARG A 27 -8.74 1.58 12.95
N TYR A 28 -9.85 0.93 12.65
CA TYR A 28 -11.13 1.55 12.27
C TYR A 28 -12.32 0.78 12.88
N ASP A 29 -12.32 0.62 14.20
CA ASP A 29 -13.26 -0.24 14.93
C ASP A 29 -14.75 0.19 14.79
N GLY A 30 -15.02 1.45 14.45
CA GLY A 30 -16.39 1.99 14.28
C GLY A 30 -16.95 1.86 12.87
N LEU A 31 -16.10 1.61 11.86
CA LEU A 31 -16.48 1.78 10.46
C LEU A 31 -17.64 0.88 10.03
N ILE A 32 -17.65 -0.39 10.45
CA ILE A 32 -18.72 -1.33 10.09
C ILE A 32 -20.06 -0.89 10.71
N LYS A 33 -20.03 -0.34 11.93
CA LYS A 33 -21.24 0.18 12.60
C LYS A 33 -21.79 1.41 11.87
N ASP A 34 -20.92 2.33 11.45
CA ASP A 34 -21.33 3.54 10.74
C ASP A 34 -21.98 3.22 9.37
N LEU A 35 -21.66 2.05 8.81
CA LEU A 35 -22.26 1.51 7.58
C LEU A 35 -23.51 0.65 7.83
N GLY A 36 -24.03 0.58 9.06
CA GLY A 36 -25.25 -0.16 9.42
C GLY A 36 -25.03 -1.64 9.79
N GLY A 37 -23.78 -2.08 9.93
CA GLY A 37 -23.43 -3.44 10.38
C GLY A 37 -23.25 -3.55 11.90
N PRO A 38 -22.84 -4.74 12.39
CA PRO A 38 -22.50 -4.93 13.80
C PRO A 38 -21.23 -4.17 14.21
N ALA A 39 -21.09 -3.89 15.51
CA ALA A 39 -19.87 -3.29 16.05
C ALA A 39 -18.71 -4.30 16.01
N LEU A 40 -17.86 -4.19 14.99
CA LEU A 40 -16.74 -5.10 14.75
C LEU A 40 -15.42 -4.32 14.64
N PRO A 41 -14.37 -4.71 15.40
CA PRO A 41 -13.07 -4.08 15.31
C PRO A 41 -12.42 -4.35 13.95
N GLY A 42 -11.61 -3.40 13.46
CA GLY A 42 -10.95 -3.51 12.17
C GLY A 42 -9.59 -2.81 12.15
N ILE A 43 -8.60 -3.37 11.46
CA ILE A 43 -7.30 -2.75 11.24
C ILE A 43 -6.76 -3.19 9.88
N GLY A 44 -6.12 -2.28 9.17
CA GLY A 44 -5.63 -2.54 7.82
C GLY A 44 -4.80 -1.38 7.29
N PHE A 45 -4.34 -1.52 6.06
CA PHE A 45 -3.54 -0.52 5.37
C PHE A 45 -3.79 -0.56 3.86
N ALA A 46 -3.38 0.50 3.19
CA ALA A 46 -3.31 0.58 1.75
C ALA A 46 -1.89 0.96 1.32
N ILE A 47 -1.48 0.49 0.14
CA ILE A 47 -0.20 0.79 -0.48
C ILE A 47 -0.44 1.39 -1.86
N GLY A 48 0.34 2.42 -2.22
CA GLY A 48 0.34 2.98 -3.57
C GLY A 48 1.26 2.18 -4.48
N LEU A 49 0.69 1.40 -5.40
CA LEU A 49 1.48 0.55 -6.31
C LEU A 49 2.39 1.36 -7.23
N GLU A 50 1.95 2.53 -7.68
CA GLU A 50 2.75 3.44 -8.50
C GLU A 50 3.98 3.95 -7.73
N ARG A 51 3.81 4.29 -6.44
CA ARG A 51 4.92 4.71 -5.58
C ARG A 51 5.88 3.56 -5.32
N LEU A 52 5.36 2.36 -5.08
CA LEU A 52 6.17 1.16 -4.94
C LEU A 52 6.98 0.86 -6.22
N ALA A 53 6.35 0.98 -7.39
CA ALA A 53 7.02 0.80 -8.69
C ALA A 53 8.13 1.83 -8.90
N LEU A 54 7.89 3.10 -8.57
CA LEU A 54 8.92 4.15 -8.64
C LEU A 54 10.08 3.90 -7.67
N MET A 55 9.85 3.27 -6.51
CA MET A 55 10.92 2.90 -5.57
C MET A 55 11.79 1.74 -6.04
N LEU A 56 11.20 0.78 -6.76
CA LEU A 56 11.96 -0.33 -7.36
C LEU A 56 12.96 0.19 -8.41
N GLY A 57 12.72 1.40 -8.95
CA GLY A 57 13.56 2.02 -9.97
C GLY A 57 13.58 1.23 -11.27
N GLU A 58 14.52 1.54 -12.15
CA GLU A 58 14.87 0.65 -13.28
C GLU A 58 15.68 -0.54 -12.78
N GLN A 59 15.15 -1.34 -11.86
CA GLN A 59 15.63 -2.71 -11.74
C GLN A 59 15.24 -3.40 -13.04
N SER A 60 16.23 -3.69 -13.88
CA SER A 60 16.05 -4.63 -14.97
C SER A 60 15.70 -5.97 -14.36
N ILE A 61 14.41 -6.22 -14.15
CA ILE A 61 13.89 -7.58 -14.06
C ILE A 61 14.25 -8.16 -15.42
N GLU A 62 15.31 -8.98 -15.45
CA GLU A 62 15.67 -9.68 -16.68
C GLU A 62 14.44 -10.46 -17.11
N ALA A 63 13.84 -10.02 -18.22
CA ALA A 63 12.75 -10.75 -18.81
C ALA A 63 13.26 -12.17 -19.08
N PRO A 64 12.47 -13.21 -18.74
CA PRO A 64 12.86 -14.58 -19.03
C PRO A 64 13.18 -14.66 -20.52
N ARG A 65 14.45 -14.97 -20.83
CA ARG A 65 14.89 -15.16 -22.21
C ARG A 65 14.44 -16.56 -22.63
N PRO A 66 13.96 -16.74 -23.88
CA PRO A 66 13.65 -18.08 -24.35
C PRO A 66 14.92 -18.94 -24.27
N GLU A 67 14.81 -20.12 -23.65
CA GLU A 67 15.91 -21.09 -23.60
C GLU A 67 16.25 -21.63 -24.99
N LEU A 68 15.29 -21.60 -25.91
CA LEU A 68 15.43 -22.00 -27.31
C LEU A 68 14.51 -21.16 -28.20
N PHE A 69 15.03 -20.61 -29.29
CA PHE A 69 14.28 -19.94 -30.35
C PHE A 69 14.57 -20.62 -31.67
N ILE A 70 13.54 -21.15 -32.33
CA ILE A 70 13.65 -21.75 -33.67
C ILE A 70 13.03 -20.76 -34.66
N ALA A 71 13.84 -20.31 -35.61
CA ALA A 71 13.49 -19.33 -36.65
C ALA A 71 13.01 -20.00 -37.94
#